data_AF-A0A962UY07-F1
#
_entry.id   AF-A0A962UY07-F1
#
_cell.length_a   1.000
_cell.length_b   1.000
_cell.length_c   1.000
_cell.angle_alpha   90.00
_cell.angle_beta   90.00
_cell.angle_gamma   90.00
#
_symmetry.space_group_name_H-M   'P 1'
#
loop_
_entity.id
_entity.type
_entity.pdbx_description
1 polymer ?
#
loop_
_entity_poly.entity_id
_entity_poly.type
_entity_poly.pdbx_seq_one_letter_code
_entity_poly.pdbx_strand_id
1 'polypeptide(L)'
;MQALTVNDLILTRLLERGRQCDLPVTAIFRSLESYLEPGTVAAEKRTQLATGIDQLLQEYWVERAGQNKLKLSASGRQHILQRLGLKESAQNLRWQVLSRVDLPLRALSLPAPDAAERRRFASADGLRAAVLRHAYALPLKAYPTLNQVRDSLIWYCLSQAQANPALSRDCAGRMSDAFTVNAIARVLFSNLLASTRTLAPLPALRQLA
;
A
#
# COMPACT_ATOMS: atom_id res chain seq x y z
N MET A 1 -1.13 11.37 -7.97
CA MET A 1 -1.02 11.76 -6.55
C MET A 1 0.45 11.86 -6.21
N GLN A 2 0.90 12.92 -5.54
CA GLN A 2 2.31 13.08 -5.16
C GLN A 2 2.67 12.11 -4.02
N ALA A 3 3.89 11.54 -4.08
CA ALA A 3 4.43 10.72 -3.00
C ALA A 3 4.55 11.52 -1.69
N LEU A 4 4.41 10.83 -0.56
CA LEU A 4 4.67 11.41 0.76
C LEU A 4 6.16 11.73 0.89
N THR A 5 6.47 12.95 1.31
CA THR A 5 7.84 13.41 1.56
C THR A 5 8.17 13.36 3.05
N VAL A 6 9.44 13.54 3.40
CA VAL A 6 9.88 13.69 4.81
C VAL A 6 9.18 14.89 5.46
N ASN A 7 8.96 15.97 4.72
CA ASN A 7 8.27 17.16 5.21
C ASN A 7 6.82 16.84 5.58
N ASP A 8 6.12 16.01 4.80
CA ASP A 8 4.77 15.55 5.14
C ASP A 8 4.75 14.72 6.43
N LEU A 9 5.76 13.88 6.66
CA LEU A 9 5.87 13.09 7.89
C LEU A 9 6.06 13.99 9.11
N ILE A 10 6.90 15.03 9.01
CA ILE A 10 7.12 16.01 10.07
C ILE A 10 5.82 16.78 10.36
N LEU A 11 5.15 17.30 9.32
CA LEU A 11 3.88 18.02 9.49
C LEU A 11 2.79 17.12 10.08
N THR A 12 2.69 15.86 9.62
CA THR A 12 1.73 14.89 10.15
C THR A 12 2.01 14.57 11.61
N ARG A 13 3.28 14.53 12.01
CA ARG A 13 3.66 14.33 13.42
C ARG A 13 3.24 15.51 14.29
N LEU A 14 3.41 16.74 13.79
CA LEU A 14 2.98 17.97 14.48
C LEU A 14 1.45 18.13 14.50
N LEU A 15 0.73 17.49 13.58
CA LEU A 15 -0.73 17.52 13.49
C LEU A 15 -1.44 16.84 14.69
N GLU A 16 -0.78 15.86 15.34
CA GLU A 16 -1.38 15.01 16.39
C GLU A 16 -1.98 15.79 17.56
N ARG A 17 -1.46 16.97 17.91
CA ARG A 17 -1.84 17.66 19.15
C ARG A 17 -2.60 18.96 18.98
N GLY A 18 -3.24 19.16 17.82
CA GLY A 18 -4.10 20.33 17.60
C GLY A 18 -3.32 21.65 17.60
N ARG A 19 -4.01 22.77 17.84
CA ARG A 19 -3.45 24.14 17.75
C ARG A 19 -2.52 24.55 18.90
N GLN A 20 -2.34 23.73 19.94
CA GLN A 20 -1.90 24.19 21.26
C GLN A 20 -0.72 23.45 21.89
N CYS A 21 -0.02 22.56 21.19
CA CYS A 21 1.11 21.84 21.78
C CYS A 21 2.37 21.92 20.94
N ASP A 22 3.40 22.49 21.55
CA ASP A 22 4.75 22.56 20.99
C ASP A 22 5.45 21.20 21.20
N LEU A 23 5.95 20.61 20.13
CA LEU A 23 6.61 19.32 20.18
C LEU A 23 8.13 19.50 20.27
N PRO A 24 8.82 18.86 21.23
CA PRO A 24 10.27 18.87 21.25
C PRO A 24 10.81 18.15 20.02
N VAL A 25 11.82 18.75 19.39
CA VAL A 25 12.44 18.23 18.16
C VAL A 25 12.94 16.79 18.35
N THR A 26 13.47 16.45 19.53
CA THR A 26 13.91 15.09 19.88
C THR A 26 12.79 14.04 19.82
N ALA A 27 11.55 14.43 20.15
CA ALA A 27 10.40 13.54 20.04
C ALA A 27 9.98 13.33 18.59
N ILE A 28 10.14 14.34 17.72
CA ILE A 28 9.91 14.23 16.28
C ILE A 28 10.89 13.22 15.70
N PHE A 29 12.19 13.42 15.94
CA PHE A 29 13.23 12.50 15.48
C PHE A 29 12.96 11.05 15.88
N ARG A 30 12.74 10.80 17.18
CA ARG A 30 12.47 9.46 17.71
C ARG A 30 11.25 8.79 17.07
N SER A 31 10.24 9.57 16.72
CA SER A 31 8.99 9.03 16.17
C SER A 31 9.08 8.73 14.68
N LEU A 32 9.96 9.43 13.95
CA LEU A 32 10.07 9.34 12.49
C LEU A 32 11.23 8.48 12.02
N GLU A 33 12.20 8.15 12.89
CA GLU A 33 13.39 7.38 12.54
C GLU A 33 13.08 6.00 11.91
N SER A 34 11.99 5.36 12.34
CA SER A 34 11.51 4.07 11.79
C SER A 34 10.82 4.17 10.43
N TYR A 35 10.45 5.38 9.99
CA TYR A 35 9.76 5.64 8.73
C TYR A 35 10.72 6.06 7.61
N LEU A 36 11.98 6.33 7.96
CA LEU A 36 13.04 6.60 7.00
C LEU A 36 13.67 5.28 6.52
N GLU A 37 14.20 5.31 5.31
CA GLU A 37 14.75 4.16 4.58
C GLU A 37 15.51 3.17 5.50
N PRO A 38 15.17 1.87 5.45
CA PRO A 38 15.91 0.86 6.18
C PRO A 38 17.34 0.76 5.63
N GLY A 39 18.34 0.80 6.50
CA GLY A 39 19.76 0.68 6.14
C GLY A 39 20.57 1.99 6.10
N THR A 40 19.92 3.17 6.18
CA THR A 40 20.64 4.45 6.37
C THR A 40 21.16 4.59 7.79
N VAL A 41 22.33 5.24 7.93
CA VAL A 41 22.97 5.45 9.25
C VAL A 41 22.14 6.46 10.05
N ALA A 42 22.06 6.28 11.38
CA ALA A 42 21.29 7.15 12.26
C ALA A 42 21.66 8.65 12.12
N ALA A 43 22.92 8.95 11.80
CA ALA A 43 23.39 10.31 11.53
C ALA A 43 22.74 10.91 10.27
N GLU A 44 22.68 10.15 9.17
CA GLU A 44 22.09 10.60 7.90
C GLU A 44 20.59 10.85 8.05
N LYS A 45 19.89 9.94 8.74
CA LYS A 45 18.47 10.09 9.08
C LYS A 45 18.20 11.38 9.86
N ARG A 46 19.08 11.71 10.81
CA ARG A 46 19.00 12.97 11.57
C ARG A 46 19.27 14.18 10.70
N THR A 47 20.26 14.12 9.82
CA THR A 47 20.54 15.21 8.88
C THR A 47 19.34 15.46 7.98
N GLN A 48 18.74 14.42 7.40
CA GLN A 48 17.58 14.53 6.52
C GLN A 48 16.38 15.18 7.22
N LEU A 49 16.09 14.75 8.45
CA LEU A 49 15.01 15.34 9.25
C LEU A 49 15.32 16.77 9.70
N ALA A 50 16.57 17.09 10.04
CA ALA A 50 16.99 18.45 10.37
C ALA A 50 16.83 19.39 9.18
N THR A 51 17.30 18.99 7.99
CA THR A 51 17.12 19.74 6.74
C THR A 51 15.64 19.96 6.42
N GLY A 52 14.79 18.94 6.61
CA GLY A 52 13.35 19.07 6.43
C GLY A 52 12.72 20.07 7.41
N ILE A 53 13.14 20.07 8.68
CA ILE A 53 12.68 21.06 9.67
C ILE A 53 13.08 22.48 9.25
N ASP A 54 14.31 22.68 8.80
CA ASP A 54 14.79 24.00 8.39
C ASP A 54 14.03 24.53 7.16
N GLN A 55 13.74 23.67 6.18
CA GLN A 55 12.88 24.02 5.04
C GLN A 55 11.46 24.42 5.50
N LEU A 56 10.86 23.63 6.38
CA LEU A 56 9.51 23.90 6.90
C LEU A 56 9.41 25.22 7.70
N LEU A 57 10.50 25.60 8.37
CA LEU A 57 10.63 26.89 9.03
C LEU A 57 10.76 28.04 8.03
N GLN A 58 11.54 27.86 6.96
CA GLN A 58 11.68 28.84 5.87
C GLN A 58 10.38 29.05 5.09
N GLU A 59 9.59 27.99 4.91
CA GLU A 59 8.30 28.01 4.21
C GLU A 59 7.12 28.46 5.10
N TYR A 60 7.37 28.78 6.39
CA TYR A 60 6.36 29.19 7.37
C TYR A 60 5.23 28.16 7.60
N TRP A 61 5.48 26.88 7.33
CA TRP A 61 4.55 25.79 7.66
C TRP A 61 4.68 25.35 9.12
N VAL A 62 5.82 25.65 9.74
CA VAL A 62 6.12 25.37 11.14
C VAL A 62 6.69 26.64 11.78
N GLU A 63 6.43 26.83 13.06
CA GLU A 63 6.91 27.94 13.88
C GLU A 63 7.74 27.41 15.05
N ARG A 64 8.76 28.18 15.49
CA ARG A 64 9.48 27.90 16.73
C ARG A 64 8.65 28.41 17.92
N ALA A 65 8.33 27.52 18.83
CA ALA A 65 7.63 27.85 20.08
C ALA A 65 8.55 27.81 21.32
N GLY A 66 9.87 27.73 21.09
CA GLY A 66 10.92 27.74 22.10
C GLY A 66 12.26 27.30 21.52
N GLN A 67 13.30 27.23 22.35
CA GLN A 67 14.66 26.87 21.90
C GLN A 67 14.77 25.52 21.20
N ASN A 68 13.89 24.55 21.52
CA ASN A 68 13.93 23.22 20.93
C ASN A 68 12.53 22.62 20.70
N LYS A 69 11.54 23.47 20.47
CA LYS A 69 10.15 23.06 20.26
C LYS A 69 9.58 23.67 19.00
N LEU A 70 8.82 22.86 18.27
CA LEU A 70 8.17 23.23 17.03
C LEU A 70 6.65 23.18 17.19
N LYS A 71 5.98 24.13 16.54
CA LYS A 71 4.53 24.23 16.49
C LYS A 71 4.10 24.32 15.03
N LEU A 72 2.99 23.66 14.70
CA LEU A 72 2.41 23.74 13.37
C LEU A 72 1.72 25.11 13.18
N SER A 73 2.03 25.80 12.09
CA SER A 73 1.33 27.05 11.74
C SER A 73 -0.10 26.76 11.24
N ALA A 74 -0.95 27.78 11.14
CA ALA A 74 -2.30 27.61 10.61
C ALA A 74 -2.29 27.15 9.14
N SER A 75 -1.39 27.72 8.33
CA SER A 75 -1.18 27.36 6.92
C SER A 75 -0.61 25.94 6.78
N GLY A 76 0.40 25.59 7.59
CA GLY A 76 0.97 24.23 7.59
C GLY A 76 -0.06 23.16 7.97
N ARG A 77 -0.95 23.47 8.91
CA ARG A 77 -2.09 22.61 9.27
C ARG A 77 -3.05 22.40 8.10
N GLN A 78 -3.46 23.47 7.44
CA GLN A 78 -4.36 23.37 6.29
C GLN A 78 -3.71 22.58 5.15
N HIS A 79 -2.43 22.84 4.87
CA HIS A 79 -1.65 22.14 3.86
C HIS A 79 -1.64 20.63 4.10
N ILE A 80 -1.24 20.19 5.30
CA ILE A 80 -1.13 18.76 5.58
C ILE A 80 -2.49 18.06 5.63
N LEU A 81 -3.54 18.73 6.13
CA LEU A 81 -4.90 18.17 6.13
C LEU A 81 -5.41 17.96 4.70
N GLN A 82 -5.17 18.91 3.80
CA GLN A 82 -5.49 18.76 2.37
C GLN A 82 -4.68 17.64 1.73
N ARG A 83 -3.38 17.55 2.01
CA ARG A 83 -2.52 16.46 1.50
C ARG A 83 -3.01 15.08 1.96
N LEU A 84 -3.43 14.96 3.21
CA LEU A 84 -3.96 13.71 3.79
C LEU A 84 -5.43 13.45 3.43
N GLY A 85 -6.13 14.41 2.80
CA GLY A 85 -7.57 14.30 2.50
C GLY A 85 -8.45 14.30 3.74
N LEU A 86 -7.98 14.89 4.85
CA LEU A 86 -8.68 14.97 6.12
C LEU A 86 -9.45 16.30 6.23
N LYS A 87 -10.62 16.26 6.89
CA LYS A 87 -11.42 17.47 7.14
C LYS A 87 -10.75 18.37 8.18
N GLU A 88 -10.87 19.69 8.02
CA GLU A 88 -10.30 20.69 8.94
C GLU A 88 -10.77 20.56 10.39
N SER A 89 -11.99 20.05 10.58
CA SER A 89 -12.63 19.83 11.89
C SER A 89 -12.08 18.63 12.66
N ALA A 90 -11.09 17.90 12.15
CA ALA A 90 -10.44 16.81 12.88
C ALA A 90 -9.61 17.38 14.05
N GLN A 91 -10.27 17.58 15.19
CA GLN A 91 -9.68 18.20 16.38
C GLN A 91 -8.82 17.22 17.21
N ASN A 92 -8.99 15.90 17.04
CA ASN A 92 -8.33 14.86 17.83
C ASN A 92 -7.68 13.78 16.96
N LEU A 93 -6.77 14.18 16.08
CA LEU A 93 -5.98 13.23 15.29
C LEU A 93 -4.89 12.62 16.17
N ARG A 94 -4.90 11.31 16.38
CA ARG A 94 -3.82 10.63 17.13
C ARG A 94 -2.74 10.16 16.16
N TRP A 95 -1.48 10.32 16.50
CA TRP A 95 -0.36 9.84 15.67
C TRP A 95 -0.47 8.35 15.43
N GLN A 96 -0.88 7.57 16.43
CA GLN A 96 -1.10 6.14 16.28
C GLN A 96 -2.11 5.79 15.18
N VAL A 97 -3.12 6.64 14.96
CA VAL A 97 -4.12 6.44 13.89
C VAL A 97 -3.55 6.92 12.56
N LEU A 98 -2.98 8.13 12.54
CA LEU A 98 -2.36 8.70 11.35
C LEU A 98 -1.28 7.79 10.78
N SER A 99 -0.42 7.24 11.62
CA SER A 99 0.75 6.48 11.20
C SER A 99 0.45 5.03 10.84
N ARG A 100 -0.62 4.43 11.40
CA ARG A 100 -1.04 3.06 11.10
C ARG A 100 -2.06 2.96 9.98
N VAL A 101 -2.84 4.01 9.75
CA VAL A 101 -3.96 3.98 8.80
C VAL A 101 -3.78 5.03 7.72
N ASP A 102 -3.81 6.32 8.07
CA ASP A 102 -3.95 7.39 7.07
C ASP A 102 -2.67 7.56 6.20
N LEU A 103 -1.47 7.45 6.80
CA LEU A 103 -0.20 7.49 6.08
C LEU A 103 -0.02 6.25 5.16
N PRO A 104 -0.20 4.99 5.63
CA PRO A 104 -0.13 3.83 4.74
C PRO A 104 -1.18 3.84 3.63
N LEU A 105 -2.42 4.29 3.89
CA LEU A 105 -3.44 4.46 2.85
C LEU A 105 -2.95 5.37 1.72
N ARG A 106 -2.34 6.49 2.08
CA ARG A 106 -1.81 7.46 1.13
C ARG A 106 -0.59 6.93 0.38
N ALA A 107 0.33 6.27 1.08
CA ALA A 107 1.51 5.66 0.48
C ALA A 107 1.14 4.59 -0.57
N LEU A 108 0.09 3.82 -0.30
CA LEU A 108 -0.43 2.79 -1.22
C LEU A 108 -1.39 3.34 -2.29
N SER A 109 -1.56 4.67 -2.36
CA SER A 109 -2.49 5.36 -3.26
C SER A 109 -3.92 4.77 -3.23
N LEU A 110 -4.38 4.38 -2.04
CA LEU A 110 -5.72 3.82 -1.85
C LEU A 110 -6.77 4.94 -1.78
N PRO A 111 -8.01 4.67 -2.23
CA PRO A 111 -9.13 5.60 -2.07
C PRO A 111 -9.43 5.88 -0.59
N ALA A 112 -10.40 6.74 -0.31
CA ALA A 112 -10.88 6.92 1.06
C ALA A 112 -11.75 5.71 1.48
N PRO A 113 -11.44 5.03 2.60
CA PRO A 113 -12.21 3.86 3.04
C PRO A 113 -13.52 4.26 3.73
N ASP A 114 -14.53 3.40 3.64
CA ASP A 114 -15.66 3.45 4.57
C ASP A 114 -15.28 2.97 5.99
N ALA A 115 -16.22 2.98 6.93
CA ALA A 115 -15.95 2.59 8.31
C ALA A 115 -15.51 1.12 8.47
N ALA A 116 -16.05 0.20 7.67
CA ALA A 116 -15.72 -1.21 7.71
C ALA A 116 -14.38 -1.50 7.04
N GLU A 117 -14.12 -0.88 5.89
CA GLU A 117 -12.86 -0.91 5.17
C GLU A 117 -11.73 -0.33 6.01
N ARG A 118 -11.98 0.78 6.72
CA ARG A 118 -10.99 1.39 7.62
C ARG A 118 -10.63 0.46 8.76
N ARG A 119 -11.62 -0.21 9.38
CA ARG A 119 -11.38 -1.22 10.42
C ARG A 119 -10.59 -2.41 9.88
N ARG A 120 -10.91 -2.88 8.67
CA ARG A 120 -10.19 -3.97 8.00
C ARG A 120 -8.74 -3.58 7.74
N PHE A 121 -8.50 -2.41 7.14
CA PHE A 121 -7.16 -1.92 6.82
C PHE A 121 -6.30 -1.71 8.06
N ALA A 122 -6.91 -1.26 9.17
CA ALA A 122 -6.20 -1.06 10.43
C ALA A 122 -5.70 -2.38 11.09
N SER A 123 -6.19 -3.54 10.65
CA SER A 123 -5.69 -4.84 11.10
C SER A 123 -4.37 -5.20 10.41
N ALA A 124 -3.54 -6.01 11.07
CA ALA A 124 -2.27 -6.48 10.51
C ALA A 124 -2.47 -7.22 9.16
N ASP A 125 -3.52 -8.03 9.08
CA ASP A 125 -3.85 -8.79 7.88
C ASP A 125 -4.37 -7.90 6.75
N GLY A 126 -5.18 -6.89 7.06
CA GLY A 126 -5.66 -5.92 6.08
C GLY A 126 -4.54 -5.07 5.50
N LEU A 127 -3.60 -4.60 6.34
CA LEU A 127 -2.42 -3.88 5.88
C LEU A 127 -1.53 -4.76 5.00
N ARG A 128 -1.24 -6.01 5.41
CA ARG A 128 -0.49 -6.96 4.57
C ARG A 128 -1.18 -7.20 3.24
N ALA A 129 -2.49 -7.43 3.24
CA ALA A 129 -3.26 -7.65 2.03
C ALA A 129 -3.14 -6.45 1.07
N ALA A 130 -3.26 -5.23 1.60
CA ALA A 130 -3.12 -4.01 0.80
C ALA A 130 -1.70 -3.81 0.24
N VAL A 131 -0.66 -4.07 1.04
CA VAL A 131 0.75 -4.00 0.62
C VAL A 131 1.03 -5.00 -0.49
N LEU A 132 0.63 -6.26 -0.31
CA LEU A 132 0.83 -7.31 -1.32
C LEU A 132 0.06 -7.03 -2.61
N ARG A 133 -1.21 -6.57 -2.51
CA ARG A 133 -1.99 -6.13 -3.67
C ARG A 133 -1.25 -5.06 -4.46
N HIS A 134 -0.70 -4.06 -3.77
CA HIS A 134 0.03 -2.96 -4.40
C HIS A 134 1.36 -3.42 -5.00
N ALA A 135 2.17 -4.18 -4.26
CA ALA A 135 3.50 -4.62 -4.68
C ALA A 135 3.47 -5.53 -5.92
N TYR A 136 2.45 -6.38 -6.04
CA TYR A 136 2.28 -7.30 -7.17
C TYR A 136 1.24 -6.82 -8.19
N ALA A 137 0.76 -5.58 -8.08
CA ALA A 137 -0.26 -4.99 -8.96
C ALA A 137 -1.48 -5.91 -9.19
N LEU A 138 -1.96 -6.58 -8.15
CA LEU A 138 -3.03 -7.57 -8.27
C LEU A 138 -4.37 -6.90 -8.62
N PRO A 139 -5.17 -7.47 -9.55
CA PRO A 139 -6.42 -6.90 -10.03
C PRO A 139 -7.58 -7.15 -9.04
N LEU A 140 -7.37 -6.75 -7.79
CA LEU A 140 -8.35 -6.86 -6.70
C LEU A 140 -8.91 -5.48 -6.35
N LYS A 141 -10.05 -5.48 -5.63
CA LYS A 141 -10.61 -4.28 -5.00
C LYS A 141 -9.58 -3.62 -4.06
N ALA A 142 -9.78 -2.35 -3.75
CA ALA A 142 -8.86 -1.54 -2.94
C ALA A 142 -8.53 -2.15 -1.55
N TYR A 143 -9.52 -2.76 -0.89
CA TYR A 143 -9.42 -3.33 0.45
C TYR A 143 -9.73 -4.85 0.48
N PRO A 144 -8.89 -5.68 -0.16
CA PRO A 144 -9.12 -7.11 -0.22
C PRO A 144 -8.85 -7.74 1.15
N THR A 145 -9.39 -8.95 1.35
CA THR A 145 -8.97 -9.79 2.48
C THR A 145 -7.66 -10.50 2.16
N LEU A 146 -6.96 -10.96 3.20
CA LEU A 146 -5.70 -11.70 3.01
C LEU A 146 -5.91 -12.98 2.18
N ASN A 147 -7.03 -13.67 2.35
CA ASN A 147 -7.38 -14.86 1.56
C ASN A 147 -7.54 -14.53 0.07
N GLN A 148 -8.20 -13.42 -0.27
CA GLN A 148 -8.34 -12.99 -1.66
C GLN A 148 -6.98 -12.71 -2.30
N VAL A 149 -6.10 -12.02 -1.57
CA VAL A 149 -4.73 -11.74 -2.04
C VAL A 149 -3.93 -13.02 -2.22
N ARG A 150 -4.03 -13.97 -1.29
CA ARG A 150 -3.35 -15.26 -1.40
C ARG A 150 -3.79 -16.01 -2.65
N ASP A 151 -5.09 -16.11 -2.88
CA ASP A 151 -5.65 -16.80 -4.05
C ASP A 151 -5.17 -16.13 -5.35
N SER A 152 -5.20 -14.80 -5.43
CA SER A 152 -4.66 -14.03 -6.55
C SER A 152 -3.16 -14.23 -6.77
N LEU A 153 -2.37 -14.32 -5.69
CA LEU A 153 -0.93 -14.56 -5.78
C LEU A 153 -0.63 -15.97 -6.31
N ILE A 154 -1.43 -16.97 -5.95
CA ILE A 154 -1.27 -18.32 -6.48
C ILE A 154 -1.54 -18.33 -7.99
N TRP A 155 -2.63 -17.68 -8.44
CA TRP A 155 -2.90 -17.51 -9.87
C TRP A 155 -1.80 -16.73 -10.60
N TYR A 156 -1.28 -15.67 -9.98
CA TYR A 156 -0.14 -14.91 -10.50
C TYR A 156 1.08 -15.82 -10.71
N CYS A 157 1.49 -16.59 -9.70
CA CYS A 157 2.62 -17.51 -9.81
C CYS A 157 2.41 -18.56 -10.91
N LEU A 158 1.20 -19.11 -11.03
CA LEU A 158 0.87 -20.07 -12.10
C LEU A 158 0.91 -19.43 -13.48
N SER A 159 0.49 -18.16 -13.62
CA SER A 159 0.57 -17.45 -14.90
C SER A 159 2.00 -17.17 -15.35
N GLN A 160 2.94 -17.04 -14.40
CA GLN A 160 4.36 -16.78 -14.70
C GLN A 160 5.15 -18.08 -14.99
N ALA A 161 4.57 -19.25 -14.75
CA ALA A 161 5.21 -20.52 -15.03
C ALA A 161 5.34 -20.73 -16.55
N GLN A 162 6.58 -20.91 -17.04
CA GLN A 162 6.92 -20.93 -18.48
C GLN A 162 6.53 -22.22 -19.21
N ALA A 163 5.93 -23.21 -18.53
CA ALA A 163 5.77 -24.55 -19.08
C ALA A 163 4.72 -24.64 -20.22
N ASN A 164 3.68 -23.79 -20.23
CA ASN A 164 2.63 -23.85 -21.24
C ASN A 164 1.95 -22.47 -21.41
N PRO A 165 2.12 -21.79 -22.55
CA PRO A 165 1.62 -20.42 -22.75
C PRO A 165 0.08 -20.30 -22.75
N ALA A 166 -0.64 -21.38 -23.08
CA ALA A 166 -2.10 -21.38 -23.02
C ALA A 166 -2.58 -21.47 -21.57
N LEU A 167 -1.97 -22.34 -20.75
CA LEU A 167 -2.25 -22.41 -19.31
C LEU A 167 -1.89 -21.09 -18.61
N SER A 168 -0.74 -20.50 -18.96
CA SER A 168 -0.31 -19.21 -18.39
C SER A 168 -1.34 -18.11 -18.62
N ARG A 169 -1.90 -18.02 -19.84
CA ARG A 169 -2.92 -17.02 -20.21
C ARG A 169 -4.23 -17.24 -19.47
N ASP A 170 -4.70 -18.48 -19.40
CA ASP A 170 -5.94 -18.82 -18.69
C ASP A 170 -5.83 -18.53 -17.19
N CYS A 171 -4.68 -18.82 -16.59
CA CYS A 171 -4.39 -18.47 -15.19
C CYS A 171 -4.34 -16.95 -14.96
N ALA A 172 -3.75 -16.18 -15.89
CA ALA A 172 -3.70 -14.71 -15.79
C ALA A 172 -5.10 -14.09 -15.79
N GLY A 173 -6.04 -14.65 -16.57
CA GLY A 173 -7.43 -14.21 -16.60
C GLY A 173 -8.23 -14.49 -15.32
N ARG A 174 -7.70 -15.30 -14.40
CA ARG A 174 -8.38 -15.75 -13.17
C ARG A 174 -7.82 -15.14 -11.88
N MET A 175 -6.97 -14.12 -11.99
CA MET A 175 -6.34 -13.50 -10.82
C MET A 175 -7.34 -12.93 -9.79
N SER A 176 -8.61 -12.73 -10.12
CA SER A 176 -9.67 -12.31 -9.19
C SER A 176 -10.54 -13.47 -8.65
N ASP A 177 -10.34 -14.70 -9.13
CA ASP A 177 -11.12 -15.87 -8.75
C ASP A 177 -10.59 -16.52 -7.47
N ALA A 178 -11.47 -17.19 -6.73
CA ALA A 178 -11.08 -18.03 -5.61
C ALA A 178 -10.26 -19.24 -6.08
N PHE A 179 -9.17 -19.53 -5.37
CA PHE A 179 -8.28 -20.64 -5.72
C PHE A 179 -8.84 -21.95 -5.13
N THR A 180 -9.67 -22.64 -5.92
CA THR A 180 -10.35 -23.88 -5.51
C THR A 180 -9.99 -25.06 -6.42
N VAL A 181 -10.15 -26.28 -5.91
CA VAL A 181 -9.94 -27.52 -6.71
C VAL A 181 -10.78 -27.50 -7.99
N ASN A 182 -12.03 -27.06 -7.90
CA ASN A 182 -12.92 -26.97 -9.07
C ASN A 182 -12.43 -25.93 -10.10
N ALA A 183 -11.90 -24.79 -9.65
CA ALA A 183 -11.32 -23.79 -10.54
C ALA A 183 -10.08 -24.32 -11.27
N ILE A 184 -9.20 -25.03 -10.55
CA ILE A 184 -8.02 -25.69 -11.16
C ILE A 184 -8.44 -26.77 -12.14
N ALA A 185 -9.38 -27.65 -11.74
CA ALA A 185 -9.89 -28.70 -12.60
C ALA A 185 -10.46 -28.12 -13.90
N ARG A 186 -11.23 -27.02 -13.82
CA ARG A 186 -11.73 -26.31 -15.01
C ARG A 186 -10.63 -25.82 -15.93
N VAL A 187 -9.55 -25.25 -15.39
CA VAL A 187 -8.40 -24.78 -16.19
C VAL A 187 -7.66 -25.95 -16.84
N LEU A 188 -7.45 -27.04 -16.10
CA LEU A 188 -6.80 -28.23 -16.64
C LEU A 188 -7.66 -28.89 -17.72
N PHE A 189 -8.97 -29.03 -17.50
CA PHE A 189 -9.87 -29.61 -18.48
C PHE A 189 -10.04 -28.73 -19.72
N SER A 190 -10.15 -27.40 -19.57
CA SER A 190 -10.23 -26.49 -20.72
C SER A 190 -8.94 -26.58 -21.55
N ASN A 191 -7.78 -26.68 -20.91
CA ASN A 191 -6.52 -26.85 -21.62
C ASN A 191 -6.41 -28.23 -22.29
N LEU A 192 -6.78 -29.31 -21.60
CA LEU A 192 -6.79 -30.66 -22.16
C LEU A 192 -7.73 -30.75 -23.38
N LEU A 193 -8.93 -30.19 -23.29
CA LEU A 193 -9.90 -30.14 -24.38
C LEU A 193 -9.45 -29.20 -25.51
N ALA A 194 -8.84 -28.06 -25.21
CA ALA A 194 -8.24 -27.20 -26.25
C ALA A 194 -7.02 -27.88 -26.91
N SER A 195 -6.34 -28.76 -26.18
CA SER A 195 -5.22 -29.56 -26.66
C SER A 195 -5.65 -30.84 -27.39
N THR A 196 -6.95 -31.10 -27.61
CA THR A 196 -7.36 -32.12 -28.57
C THR A 196 -6.91 -31.67 -29.96
N ARG A 197 -5.67 -32.09 -30.23
CA ARG A 197 -5.05 -32.26 -31.53
C ARG A 197 -6.14 -32.52 -32.55
N THR A 198 -6.10 -31.78 -33.64
CA THR A 198 -6.53 -32.33 -34.93
C THR A 198 -5.89 -33.71 -35.06
N LEU A 199 -6.61 -34.75 -34.68
CA LEU A 199 -6.25 -36.12 -35.00
C LEU A 199 -6.25 -36.15 -36.52
N ALA A 200 -5.06 -36.15 -37.11
CA ALA A 200 -4.95 -36.44 -38.53
C ALA A 200 -5.70 -37.77 -38.74
N PRO A 201 -6.71 -37.86 -39.62
CA PRO A 201 -7.51 -39.08 -39.75
C PRO A 201 -6.69 -40.26 -40.30
N LEU A 202 -5.52 -39.99 -40.88
CA LEU A 202 -4.66 -40.94 -41.58
C LEU A 202 -4.07 -42.08 -40.71
N PRO A 203 -3.53 -41.85 -39.50
CA PRO A 203 -3.04 -42.92 -38.65
C PRO A 203 -4.17 -43.75 -38.03
N ALA A 204 -5.33 -43.15 -37.76
CA ALA A 204 -6.50 -43.85 -37.22
C ALA A 204 -7.13 -44.80 -38.26
N LEU A 205 -7.19 -44.39 -39.53
CA LEU A 205 -7.65 -45.24 -40.62
C LEU A 205 -6.73 -46.44 -40.89
N ARG A 206 -5.41 -46.32 -40.63
CA ARG A 206 -4.45 -47.44 -40.78
C ARG A 206 -4.56 -48.51 -39.70
N GLN A 207 -5.26 -48.26 -38.59
CA GLN A 207 -5.48 -49.26 -37.53
C GLN A 207 -6.82 -50.02 -37.69
N LEU A 208 -7.64 -49.64 -38.67
CA LEU A 208 -8.91 -50.29 -39.00
C LEU A 208 -8.84 -51.14 -40.29
N ALA A 209 -7.66 -51.27 -40.89
CA ALA A 209 -7.35 -52.16 -42.00
C ALA A 209 -6.46 -53.31 -41.51
#